data_AF-A0A1C3XTC1-F1
#
_entry.id   AF-A0A1C3XTC1-F1
#
_cell.length_a   1.000
_cell.length_b   1.000
_cell.length_c   1.000
_cell.angle_alpha   90.00
_cell.angle_beta   90.00
_cell.angle_gamma   90.00
#
_symmetry.space_group_name_H-M   'P 1'
#
loop_
_entity.id
_entity.type
_entity.pdbx_description
1 polymer ?
#
loop_
_entity_poly.entity_id
_entity_poly.type
_entity_poly.pdbx_seq_one_letter_code
_entity_poly.pdbx_strand_id
1 'polypeptide(L)'
;MRGQRYRYVVFSRHGYLDQKNPELSGIVLSKTNLGQSEDGYLRASELSAFDFRSDLVFISACETGVGKWVSGEGILGLPFALYPGGNASTILTLWPVLDGSTAELSSDSFAK
;
A
#
# COMPACT_ATOMS: atom_id res chain seq x y z
N MET A 1 -17.98 -6.04 -7.80
CA MET A 1 -17.79 -7.43 -7.32
C MET A 1 -18.37 -7.53 -5.91
N ARG A 2 -19.32 -8.44 -5.67
CA ARG A 2 -20.08 -8.59 -4.42
C ARG A 2 -19.29 -9.39 -3.37
N GLY A 3 -19.12 -8.85 -2.16
CA GLY A 3 -19.39 -9.62 -0.92
C GLY A 3 -18.24 -10.12 -0.04
N GLN A 4 -16.96 -9.93 -0.37
CA GLN A 4 -15.88 -10.36 0.53
C GLN A 4 -15.45 -9.22 1.45
N ARG A 5 -15.67 -9.38 2.76
CA ARG A 5 -15.15 -8.49 3.81
C ARG A 5 -13.94 -9.17 4.44
N TYR A 6 -12.75 -8.64 4.19
CA TYR A 6 -11.52 -9.19 4.75
C TYR A 6 -11.21 -8.51 6.08
N ARG A 7 -10.80 -9.26 7.10
CA ARG A 7 -10.36 -8.63 8.36
C ARG A 7 -9.04 -7.87 8.17
N TYR A 8 -8.10 -8.49 7.46
CA TYR A 8 -6.76 -7.97 7.19
C TYR A 8 -6.42 -8.10 5.71
N VAL A 9 -5.82 -7.06 5.14
CA VAL A 9 -5.17 -7.10 3.82
C VAL A 9 -3.71 -6.71 4.03
N VAL A 10 -2.78 -7.60 3.65
CA VAL A 10 -1.34 -7.43 3.93
C VAL A 10 -0.55 -7.53 2.63
N PHE A 11 0.33 -6.55 2.40
CA PHE A 11 1.29 -6.55 1.30
C PHE A 11 2.71 -6.49 1.86
N SER A 12 3.55 -7.48 1.53
CA SER A 12 4.99 -7.51 1.86
C SER A 12 5.80 -7.47 0.57
N ARG A 13 6.12 -6.26 0.10
CA ARG A 13 6.69 -6.01 -1.24
C ARG A 13 7.68 -4.84 -1.20
N HIS A 14 8.20 -4.44 -2.37
CA HIS A 14 8.92 -3.17 -2.49
C HIS A 14 7.96 -2.02 -2.75
N GLY A 15 8.23 -0.88 -2.10
CA GLY A 15 7.55 0.38 -2.38
C GLY A 15 8.24 1.14 -3.51
N TYR A 16 7.48 1.95 -4.23
CA TYR A 16 7.96 2.87 -5.24
C TYR A 16 7.35 4.24 -4.98
N LEU A 17 8.20 5.23 -4.71
CA LEU A 17 7.80 6.60 -4.42
C LEU A 17 8.15 7.51 -5.60
N ASP A 18 7.15 8.19 -6.14
CA ASP A 18 7.32 9.29 -7.09
C ASP A 18 6.91 10.61 -6.40
N GLN A 19 7.91 11.42 -6.03
CA GLN A 19 7.71 12.69 -5.35
C GLN A 19 7.13 13.78 -6.25
N LYS A 20 7.31 13.65 -7.58
CA LYS A 20 6.80 14.63 -8.56
C LYS A 20 5.33 14.35 -8.89
N ASN A 21 5.00 13.07 -9.03
CA ASN A 21 3.67 12.57 -9.39
C ASN A 21 3.20 11.54 -8.34
N PRO A 22 2.69 11.98 -7.18
CA PRO A 22 2.33 11.08 -6.07
C PRO A 22 1.36 9.94 -6.46
N GLU A 23 0.49 10.16 -7.45
CA GLU A 23 -0.46 9.20 -7.99
C GLU A 23 0.22 8.00 -8.70
N LEU A 24 1.47 8.18 -9.16
CA LEU A 24 2.27 7.13 -9.78
C LEU A 24 3.06 6.31 -8.75
N SER A 25 3.11 6.76 -7.49
CA SER A 25 3.67 5.98 -6.39
C SER A 25 2.86 4.70 -6.21
N GLY A 26 3.50 3.61 -5.78
CA GLY A 26 2.87 2.30 -5.76
C GLY A 26 3.67 1.24 -5.04
N ILE A 27 3.15 0.02 -5.05
CA ILE A 27 3.89 -1.17 -4.63
C ILE A 27 4.19 -2.05 -5.85
N VAL A 28 5.35 -2.70 -5.84
CA VAL A 28 5.76 -3.61 -6.92
C VAL A 28 5.21 -5.00 -6.64
N LEU A 29 4.25 -5.46 -7.45
CA LEU A 29 3.65 -6.78 -7.31
C LEU A 29 4.45 -7.86 -8.05
N SER A 30 4.87 -7.57 -9.28
CA SER A 30 5.72 -8.46 -10.06
C SER A 30 6.53 -7.68 -11.11
N LYS A 31 7.70 -8.21 -11.49
CA LYS A 31 8.48 -7.75 -12.65
C LYS A 31 8.77 -8.84 -13.67
N THR A 32 8.20 -10.02 -13.45
CA THR A 32 8.37 -11.19 -14.32
C THR A 32 7.02 -11.82 -14.61
N ASN A 33 6.91 -12.54 -15.74
CA ASN A 33 5.69 -13.23 -16.14
C ASN A 33 4.44 -12.33 -16.16
N LEU A 34 4.62 -11.07 -16.60
CA LEU A 34 3.52 -10.11 -16.72
C LEU A 34 2.71 -10.39 -17.99
N GLY A 35 1.40 -10.17 -17.93
CA GLY A 35 0.56 -10.09 -19.12
C GLY A 35 0.96 -8.89 -19.99
N GLN A 36 0.62 -8.91 -21.28
CA GLN A 36 1.03 -7.85 -22.22
C GLN A 36 0.55 -6.44 -21.84
N SER A 37 -0.46 -6.33 -20.97
CA SER A 37 -1.03 -5.07 -20.51
C SER A 37 -0.73 -4.74 -19.05
N GLU A 38 0.06 -5.56 -18.35
CA GLU A 38 0.37 -5.38 -16.94
C GLU A 38 1.75 -4.74 -16.77
N ASP A 39 1.86 -3.67 -15.98
CA ASP A 39 3.13 -3.02 -15.66
C ASP A 39 3.78 -3.54 -14.36
N GLY A 40 3.02 -4.36 -13.63
CA GLY A 40 3.44 -5.02 -12.40
C GLY A 40 3.47 -4.12 -11.16
N TYR A 41 2.94 -2.91 -11.25
CA TYR A 41 2.73 -2.01 -10.12
C TYR A 41 1.26 -2.07 -9.68
N LEU A 42 1.04 -1.82 -8.39
CA LEU A 42 -0.24 -1.39 -7.87
C LEU A 42 -0.08 0.05 -7.39
N ARG A 43 -0.58 0.99 -8.19
CA ARG A 43 -0.37 2.44 -8.02
C ARG A 43 -1.39 3.06 -7.09
N ALA A 44 -1.06 4.24 -6.57
CA ALA A 44 -1.96 5.06 -5.75
C ALA A 44 -3.26 5.40 -6.51
N SER A 45 -3.16 5.74 -7.80
CA SER A 45 -4.33 5.96 -8.65
C SER A 45 -5.27 4.75 -8.71
N GLU A 46 -4.72 3.54 -8.82
CA GLU A 46 -5.49 2.30 -8.86
C GLU A 46 -6.06 1.96 -7.48
N LEU A 47 -5.24 2.05 -6.42
CA LEU A 47 -5.63 1.82 -5.03
C LEU A 47 -6.83 2.66 -4.60
N SER A 48 -6.91 3.90 -5.08
CA SER A 48 -8.04 4.79 -4.79
C SER A 48 -9.39 4.28 -5.31
N ALA A 49 -9.38 3.38 -6.30
CA ALA A 49 -10.57 2.76 -6.85
C ALA A 49 -10.91 1.40 -6.21
N PHE A 50 -10.04 0.87 -5.34
CA PHE A 50 -10.29 -0.40 -4.66
C PHE A 50 -11.27 -0.24 -3.50
N ASP A 51 -12.21 -1.18 -3.39
CA ASP A 51 -13.13 -1.32 -2.26
C ASP A 51 -12.62 -2.41 -1.31
N PHE A 52 -11.70 -2.06 -0.41
CA PHE A 52 -11.06 -3.02 0.51
C PHE A 52 -12.03 -3.58 1.54
N ARG A 53 -12.89 -2.73 2.12
CA ARG A 53 -13.81 -3.05 3.22
C ARG A 53 -13.15 -3.93 4.29
N SER A 54 -11.97 -3.52 4.75
CA SER A 54 -11.22 -4.26 5.76
C SER A 54 -11.08 -3.51 7.06
N ASP A 55 -10.81 -4.23 8.15
CA ASP A 55 -10.55 -3.58 9.42
C ASP A 55 -9.13 -2.96 9.41
N LEU A 56 -8.20 -3.58 8.67
CA LEU A 56 -6.82 -3.09 8.51
C LEU A 56 -6.24 -3.43 7.13
N VAL A 57 -5.56 -2.44 6.53
CA VAL A 57 -4.61 -2.62 5.43
C VAL A 57 -3.19 -2.38 5.95
N PHE A 58 -2.30 -3.34 5.78
CA PHE A 58 -0.88 -3.18 6.13
C PHE A 58 -0.02 -3.30 4.88
N ILE A 59 0.73 -2.24 4.57
CA ILE A 59 1.70 -2.24 3.48
C ILE A 59 3.11 -2.23 4.07
N SER A 60 3.68 -3.43 4.20
CA SER A 60 5.08 -3.68 4.49
C SER A 60 5.92 -3.49 3.22
N ALA A 61 6.17 -2.23 2.87
CA ALA A 61 7.07 -1.81 1.80
C ALA A 61 7.73 -0.50 2.20
N CYS A 62 9.00 -0.30 1.81
CA CYS A 62 9.77 0.90 2.11
C CYS A 62 9.04 2.19 1.71
N GLU A 63 9.06 3.19 2.59
CA GLU A 63 8.64 4.58 2.33
C GLU A 63 7.18 4.75 1.85
N THR A 64 6.32 3.78 2.15
CA THR A 64 4.90 3.79 1.72
C THR A 64 4.03 4.81 2.45
N GLY A 65 4.48 5.29 3.61
CA GLY A 65 3.90 6.38 4.39
C GLY A 65 4.41 7.76 3.99
N VAL A 66 5.42 7.82 3.11
CA VAL A 66 6.02 9.06 2.64
C VAL A 66 5.29 9.54 1.39
N GLY A 67 5.15 10.85 1.27
CA GLY A 67 4.47 11.46 0.13
C GLY A 67 4.63 12.97 0.12
N LYS A 68 4.01 13.62 -0.86
CA LYS A 68 4.06 15.08 -0.97
C LYS A 68 3.11 15.70 0.05
N TRP A 69 3.63 16.53 0.94
CA TRP A 69 2.78 17.32 1.83
C TRP A 69 2.07 18.43 1.06
N VAL A 70 0.75 18.48 1.17
CA VAL A 70 -0.11 19.53 0.61
C VAL A 70 -0.97 20.10 1.73
N SER A 71 -0.88 21.41 1.91
CA SER A 71 -1.62 22.12 2.96
C SER A 71 -3.13 21.92 2.77
N GLY A 72 -3.81 21.43 3.80
CA GLY A 72 -5.25 21.14 3.78
C GLY A 72 -5.63 19.76 3.25
N GLU A 73 -4.75 19.08 2.51
CA GLU A 73 -4.99 17.73 1.96
C GLU A 73 -4.21 16.63 2.71
N GLY A 74 -3.09 16.99 3.34
CA GLY A 74 -2.22 16.06 4.05
C GLY A 74 -1.11 15.49 3.15
N ILE A 75 -0.80 14.21 3.31
CA ILE A 75 0.27 13.53 2.57
C ILE A 75 -0.32 12.86 1.33
N LEU A 76 -0.06 13.40 0.14
CA LEU A 76 -0.45 12.81 -1.14
C LEU A 76 0.44 11.62 -1.50
N GLY A 77 -0.16 10.57 -2.06
CA GLY A 77 0.51 9.33 -2.45
C GLY A 77 -0.29 8.10 -2.01
N LEU A 78 0.42 7.02 -1.66
CA LEU A 78 -0.19 5.81 -1.09
C LEU A 78 -1.06 6.04 0.15
N PRO A 79 -0.69 6.89 1.13
CA PRO A 79 -1.54 7.16 2.29
C PRO A 79 -2.91 7.73 1.91
N PHE A 80 -2.91 8.72 1.01
CA PHE A 80 -4.13 9.35 0.52
C PHE A 80 -4.97 8.39 -0.33
N ALA A 81 -4.33 7.56 -1.16
CA ALA A 81 -5.01 6.61 -2.02
C ALA A 81 -5.76 5.49 -1.28
N LEU A 82 -5.34 5.14 -0.06
CA LEU A 82 -6.02 4.13 0.74
C LEU A 82 -7.24 4.68 1.48
N TYR A 83 -7.29 6.00 1.71
CA TYR A 83 -8.41 6.65 2.40
C TYR A 83 -9.80 6.36 1.79
N PRO A 84 -10.02 6.46 0.46
CA PRO A 84 -11.32 6.15 -0.13
C PRO A 84 -11.65 4.64 -0.13
N GLY A 85 -10.67 3.76 0.14
CA GLY A 85 -10.84 2.31 0.01
C GLY A 85 -11.68 1.63 1.10
N GLY A 86 -12.19 2.41 2.06
CA GLY A 86 -13.17 1.95 3.05
C GLY A 86 -12.62 1.02 4.12
N ASN A 87 -11.29 0.96 4.29
CA ASN A 87 -10.67 0.26 5.40
C ASN A 87 -10.70 1.13 6.67
N ALA A 88 -10.90 0.50 7.84
CA ALA A 88 -11.01 1.22 9.10
C ALA A 88 -9.66 1.78 9.60
N SER A 89 -8.55 1.12 9.26
CA SER A 89 -7.20 1.53 9.63
C SER A 89 -6.16 1.13 8.59
N THR A 90 -5.05 1.87 8.53
CA THR A 90 -3.91 1.58 7.65
C THR A 90 -2.60 1.66 8.43
N ILE A 91 -1.69 0.70 8.19
CA ILE A 91 -0.30 0.75 8.65
C ILE A 91 0.62 0.84 7.42
N LEU A 92 1.54 1.79 7.44
CA LEU A 92 2.52 2.08 6.38
C LEU A 92 3.91 2.27 6.99
N THR A 93 4.97 2.26 6.17
CA THR A 93 6.35 2.50 6.65
C THR A 93 6.86 3.87 6.20
N LEU A 94 7.59 4.57 7.08
CA LEU A 94 8.13 5.91 6.78
C LEU A 94 9.58 5.89 6.26
N TRP A 95 10.28 4.77 6.43
CA TRP A 95 11.68 4.60 6.02
C TRP A 95 11.90 3.19 5.48
N PRO A 96 13.04 2.92 4.79
CA PRO A 96 13.39 1.58 4.37
C PRO A 96 13.44 0.62 5.56
N VAL A 97 12.73 -0.49 5.46
CA VAL A 97 12.69 -1.52 6.50
C VAL A 97 13.51 -2.73 6.04
N LEU A 98 14.26 -3.34 6.97
CA LEU A 98 15.02 -4.56 6.69
C LEU A 98 14.07 -5.76 6.59
N ASP A 99 14.25 -6.60 5.57
CA ASP A 99 13.34 -7.71 5.26
C ASP A 99 13.15 -8.67 6.44
N GLY A 100 14.23 -9.02 7.15
CA GLY A 100 14.18 -9.94 8.30
C GLY A 100 13.35 -9.41 9.47
N SER A 101 13.61 -8.16 9.90
CA SER A 101 12.88 -7.55 11.01
C SER A 101 11.40 -7.29 10.69
N THR A 102 11.09 -7.01 9.42
CA THR A 102 9.71 -6.78 8.98
C THR A 102 8.93 -8.09 8.86
N ALA A 103 9.60 -9.18 8.50
CA ALA A 103 9.01 -10.51 8.50
C ALA A 103 8.65 -10.97 9.93
N GLU A 104 9.52 -10.72 10.92
CA GLU A 104 9.21 -10.98 12.33
C GLU A 104 8.03 -10.13 12.82
N LEU A 105 8.05 -8.80 12.58
CA LEU A 105 6.97 -7.90 12.97
C LEU A 105 5.62 -8.31 12.37
N SER A 106 5.61 -8.65 11.08
CA SER A 106 4.40 -9.11 10.38
C SER A 106 3.90 -10.43 10.99
N SER A 107 4.81 -11.40 11.18
CA SER A 107 4.45 -12.70 11.72
C SER A 107 3.85 -12.56 13.13
N ASP A 108 4.50 -11.80 14.02
CA ASP A 108 4.01 -11.61 15.39
C ASP A 108 2.69 -10.84 15.47
N SER A 109 2.48 -9.86 14.58
CA SER A 109 1.29 -9.01 14.58
C SER A 109 0.04 -9.72 14.03
N PHE A 110 0.21 -10.70 13.13
CA PHE A 110 -0.91 -11.41 12.47
C PHE A 110 -1.02 -12.90 12.87
N ALA A 111 -0.18 -13.41 13.77
CA ALA A 111 -0.22 -14.81 14.25
C ALA A 111 -1.27 -15.09 15.34
N LYS A 112 -2.12 -14.12 15.71
CA LYS A 112 -3.15 -14.25 16.75
C LYS A 112 -4.52 -13.86 16.20
#